data_AF-A0A377M5D6-F1
#
_entry.id   AF-A0A377M5D6-F1
#
_cell.length_a   1.000
_cell.length_b   1.000
_cell.length_c   1.000
_cell.angle_alpha   90.00
_cell.angle_beta   90.00
_cell.angle_gamma   90.00
#
_symmetry.space_group_name_H-M   'P 1'
#
loop_
_entity.id
_entity.type
_entity.pdbx_description
1 polymer ?
#
loop_
_entity_poly.entity_id
_entity_poly.type
_entity_poly.pdbx_seq_one_letter_code
_entity_poly.pdbx_strand_id
1 'polypeptide(L)'
;MESWKVNLISVWFGCFFTGLAISQILPFLPLYVSQLGVTSHEALSMWSGLTFSVTFLVSAIVSPMWGSLADRKGRKLMLLRASLGMAIAILLQAFATNVWQLFILRAIMG
;
A
#
# COMPACT_ATOMS: atom_id res chain seq x y z
N MET A 1 -11.62 19.75 23.96
CA MET A 1 -12.32 18.80 23.06
C MET A 1 -12.24 17.42 23.67
N GLU A 2 -13.31 16.64 23.61
CA GLU A 2 -13.29 15.24 24.08
C GLU A 2 -12.32 14.40 23.24
N SER A 3 -11.62 13.45 23.88
CA SER A 3 -10.55 12.65 23.25
C SER A 3 -11.00 11.86 22.02
N TRP A 4 -12.27 11.47 21.94
CA TRP A 4 -12.81 10.76 20.77
C TRP A 4 -12.87 11.66 19.52
N LYS A 5 -13.12 12.97 19.68
CA LYS A 5 -13.16 13.93 18.56
C LYS A 5 -11.77 14.10 17.95
N VAL A 6 -10.74 14.19 18.80
CA VAL A 6 -9.34 14.30 18.37
C VAL A 6 -8.93 13.04 17.62
N ASN A 7 -9.22 11.85 18.17
CA ASN A 7 -8.92 10.57 17.52
C ASN A 7 -9.63 10.44 16.16
N LEU A 8 -10.90 10.85 16.08
CA LEU A 8 -11.68 10.81 14.84
C LEU A 8 -11.05 11.71 13.77
N ILE A 9 -10.71 12.95 14.12
CA ILE A 9 -10.06 13.89 13.20
C ILE A 9 -8.71 13.33 12.73
N SER A 10 -7.89 12.78 13.62
CA SER A 10 -6.61 12.17 13.25
C SER A 10 -6.75 11.00 12.28
N VAL A 11 -7.70 10.08 12.53
CA VAL A 11 -7.96 8.94 11.64
C VAL A 11 -8.56 9.41 10.32
N TRP A 12 -9.42 10.42 10.33
CA TRP A 12 -10.01 10.99 9.13
C TRP A 12 -8.94 11.54 8.19
N PHE A 13 -7.99 12.34 8.71
CA PHE A 13 -6.86 12.82 7.91
C PHE A 13 -6.00 11.66 7.39
N GLY A 14 -5.71 10.66 8.23
CA GLY A 14 -4.95 9.48 7.79
C GLY A 14 -5.63 8.72 6.65
N CYS A 15 -6.96 8.56 6.73
CA CYS A 15 -7.76 7.92 5.70
C CYS A 15 -7.78 8.75 4.40
N PHE A 16 -7.92 10.08 4.54
CA PHE A 16 -7.88 11.01 3.41
C PHE A 16 -6.57 10.94 2.63
N PHE A 17 -5.42 11.01 3.32
CA PHE A 17 -4.10 10.91 2.67
C PHE A 17 -3.87 9.53 2.05
N THR A 18 -4.32 8.45 2.71
CA THR A 18 -4.25 7.09 2.15
C THR A 18 -5.08 6.97 0.87
N GLY A 19 -6.31 7.51 0.87
CA GLY A 19 -7.18 7.51 -0.30
C GLY A 19 -6.63 8.33 -1.47
N LEU A 20 -6.04 9.49 -1.18
CA LEU A 20 -5.34 10.31 -2.18
C LEU A 20 -4.16 9.54 -2.80
N ALA A 21 -3.33 8.89 -1.98
CA ALA A 21 -2.18 8.14 -2.46
C ALA A 21 -2.61 6.99 -3.39
N ILE A 22 -3.61 6.20 -2.99
CA ILE A 22 -4.14 5.09 -3.81
C ILE A 22 -4.70 5.59 -5.14
N SER A 23 -5.44 6.70 -5.12
CA SER A 23 -6.03 7.29 -6.32
C SER A 23 -4.98 7.76 -7.33
N GLN A 24 -3.82 8.24 -6.85
CA GLN A 24 -2.72 8.64 -7.71
C GLN A 24 -1.91 7.44 -8.23
N ILE A 25 -1.77 6.35 -7.49
CA ILE A 25 -0.96 5.21 -7.95
C ILE A 25 -1.48 4.59 -9.26
N LEU A 26 -2.80 4.54 -9.44
CA LEU A 26 -3.43 3.84 -10.57
C LEU A 26 -2.98 4.33 -11.97
N PRO A 27 -3.02 5.64 -12.30
CA PRO A 27 -2.55 6.13 -13.60
C PRO A 27 -1.03 6.07 -13.79
N PHE A 28 -0.25 6.19 -12.70
CA PHE A 28 1.21 6.23 -12.78
C PHE A 28 1.85 4.85 -12.74
N LEU A 29 1.13 3.81 -12.31
CA LEU A 29 1.67 2.45 -12.21
C LEU A 29 2.20 1.92 -13.55
N PRO A 30 1.44 1.97 -14.67
CA PRO A 30 1.95 1.47 -15.95
C PRO A 30 3.12 2.31 -16.46
N LEU A 31 3.10 3.62 -16.23
CA LEU A 31 4.22 4.50 -16.59
C LEU A 31 5.49 4.10 -15.84
N TYR A 32 5.37 3.80 -14.54
CA TYR A 32 6.50 3.39 -13.73
C TYR A 32 7.03 2.01 -14.15
N VAL A 33 6.15 1.06 -14.44
CA VAL A 33 6.55 -0.27 -14.96
C VAL A 33 7.28 -0.15 -16.31
N SER A 34 6.88 0.78 -17.17
CA SER A 34 7.57 1.08 -18.44
C SER A 34 8.99 1.61 -18.20
N GLN A 35 9.16 2.52 -17.23
CA GLN A 35 10.48 3.05 -16.85
C GLN A 35 11.41 1.97 -16.26
N LEU A 36 10.86 0.89 -15.70
CA LEU A 36 11.62 -0.26 -15.20
C LEU A 36 12.04 -1.25 -16.31
N GLY A 37 11.87 -0.89 -17.58
CA GLY A 37 12.36 -1.66 -18.73
C GLY A 37 11.32 -2.59 -19.38
N VAL A 38 10.06 -2.58 -18.94
CA VAL A 38 8.97 -3.34 -19.57
C VAL A 38 8.39 -2.53 -20.74
N THR A 39 8.90 -2.76 -21.94
CA THR A 39 8.55 -1.95 -23.12
C THR A 39 7.47 -2.55 -24.02
N SER A 40 7.22 -3.86 -23.95
CA SER A 40 6.17 -4.50 -24.75
C SER A 40 4.77 -4.22 -24.17
N HIS A 41 3.83 -3.88 -25.04
CA HIS A 41 2.49 -3.43 -24.62
C HIS A 41 1.70 -4.51 -23.85
N GLU A 42 1.86 -5.77 -24.26
CA GLU A 42 1.25 -6.92 -23.59
C GLU A 42 1.85 -7.17 -22.20
N ALA A 43 3.19 -7.15 -22.09
CA ALA A 43 3.85 -7.32 -20.81
C ALA A 43 3.56 -6.15 -19.86
N LEU A 44 3.47 -4.91 -20.37
CA LEU A 44 3.13 -3.74 -19.57
C LEU A 44 1.75 -3.90 -18.90
N SER A 45 0.75 -4.31 -19.68
CA SER A 45 -0.61 -4.54 -19.19
C SER A 45 -0.66 -5.66 -18.16
N MET A 46 0.02 -6.78 -18.44
CA MET A 46 0.09 -7.93 -17.53
C MET A 46 0.81 -7.58 -16.22
N TRP A 47 1.99 -6.95 -16.29
CA TRP A 47 2.75 -6.55 -15.11
C TRP A 47 2.06 -5.49 -14.27
N SER A 48 1.40 -4.52 -14.90
CA SER A 48 0.63 -3.51 -14.18
C SER A 48 -0.55 -4.13 -13.44
N GLY A 49 -1.29 -5.04 -14.10
CA GLY A 49 -2.40 -5.78 -13.48
C GLY A 49 -1.95 -6.68 -12.33
N LEU A 50 -0.87 -7.44 -12.51
CA LEU A 50 -0.30 -8.31 -11.46
C LEU A 50 0.20 -7.48 -10.26
N THR A 51 0.95 -6.41 -10.51
CA THR A 51 1.51 -5.54 -9.47
C THR A 51 0.41 -4.79 -8.70
N PHE A 52 -0.69 -4.46 -9.36
CA PHE A 52 -1.84 -3.85 -8.68
C PHE A 52 -2.59 -4.87 -7.83
N SER A 53 -2.99 -6.00 -8.43
CA SER A 53 -3.83 -7.02 -7.80
C SER A 53 -3.15 -7.73 -6.63
N VAL A 54 -1.83 -7.93 -6.66
CA VAL A 54 -1.10 -8.61 -5.57
C VAL A 54 -1.26 -7.89 -4.24
N THR A 55 -1.34 -6.56 -4.23
CA THR A 55 -1.54 -5.76 -3.02
C THR A 55 -2.88 -6.14 -2.36
N PHE A 56 -3.96 -6.19 -3.15
CA PHE A 56 -5.29 -6.56 -2.64
C PHE A 56 -5.38 -8.03 -2.25
N LEU A 57 -4.70 -8.92 -2.99
CA LEU A 57 -4.65 -10.34 -2.66
C LEU A 57 -3.98 -10.56 -1.30
N VAL A 58 -2.82 -9.95 -1.07
CA VAL A 58 -2.13 -10.05 0.22
C VAL A 58 -2.96 -9.41 1.33
N SER A 59 -3.50 -8.20 1.11
CA SER A 59 -4.38 -7.56 2.09
C SER A 59 -5.58 -8.43 2.45
N ALA A 60 -6.20 -9.13 1.49
CA ALA A 60 -7.32 -10.02 1.78
C ALA A 60 -6.94 -11.19 2.71
N ILE A 61 -5.74 -11.75 2.54
CA ILE A 61 -5.22 -12.86 3.34
C ILE A 61 -4.75 -12.37 4.72
N VAL A 62 -4.08 -11.22 4.76
CA VAL A 62 -3.37 -10.69 5.92
C VAL A 62 -4.29 -9.85 6.83
N SER A 63 -5.34 -9.23 6.28
CA SER A 63 -6.28 -8.37 7.02
C SER A 63 -6.97 -9.08 8.20
N PRO A 64 -7.49 -10.32 8.09
CA PRO A 64 -8.07 -11.02 9.24
C PRO A 64 -7.06 -11.25 10.37
N MET A 65 -5.82 -11.60 10.02
CA MET A 65 -4.75 -11.85 10.98
C MET A 65 -4.36 -10.57 11.72
N TRP A 66 -4.16 -9.47 10.99
CA TRP A 66 -3.82 -8.18 11.58
C TRP A 66 -4.97 -7.55 12.36
N GLY A 67 -6.21 -7.72 11.89
CA GLY A 67 -7.40 -7.29 12.61
C GLY A 67 -7.54 -7.98 13.97
N SER A 68 -7.42 -9.31 13.99
CA SER A 68 -7.44 -10.08 15.25
C SER A 68 -6.32 -9.65 16.21
N LEU A 69 -5.12 -9.39 15.68
CA LEU A 69 -3.99 -8.95 16.48
C LEU A 69 -4.17 -7.52 17.00
N ALA A 70 -4.84 -6.65 16.26
CA ALA A 70 -5.18 -5.28 16.67
C ALA A 70 -6.22 -5.25 17.79
N ASP A 71 -7.19 -6.17 17.78
CA ASP A 71 -8.14 -6.29 18.87
C ASP A 71 -7.48 -6.81 20.16
N ARG A 72 -6.43 -7.65 20.07
CA ARG A 72 -5.68 -8.16 21.23
C ARG A 72 -4.65 -7.19 21.80
N LYS A 73 -3.88 -6.51 20.93
CA LYS A 73 -2.74 -5.65 21.32
C LYS A 73 -3.08 -4.16 21.40
N GLY A 74 -4.29 -3.79 21.02
CA GLY A 74 -4.77 -2.41 20.98
C GLY A 74 -4.63 -1.77 19.60
N ARG A 75 -5.73 -1.17 19.12
CA ARG A 75 -5.85 -0.62 17.76
C ARG A 75 -4.90 0.54 17.47
N LYS A 76 -4.64 1.42 18.46
CA LYS A 76 -3.75 2.58 18.28
C LYS A 76 -2.32 2.18 17.93
N LEU A 77 -1.76 1.20 18.63
CA LEU A 77 -0.39 0.74 18.40
C LEU A 77 -0.26 0.03 17.04
N MET A 78 -1.27 -0.75 16.65
CA MET A 78 -1.27 -1.41 15.36
C MET A 78 -1.38 -0.44 14.19
N LEU A 79 -2.22 0.59 14.31
CA LEU A 79 -2.34 1.62 13.29
C LEU A 79 -0.99 2.32 13.03
N LEU A 80 -0.24 2.65 14.10
CA LEU A 80 1.08 3.28 13.98
C LEU A 80 2.14 2.35 13.35
N ARG A 81 2.10 1.05 13.64
CA ARG A 81 3.02 0.07 13.04
C ARG A 81 2.72 -0.13 11.56
N ALA A 82 1.44 -0.26 11.22
CA ALA A 82 0.99 -0.40 9.84
C ALA A 82 1.32 0.84 9.01
N SER A 83 1.08 2.04 9.53
CA SER A 83 1.41 3.28 8.81
C SER A 83 2.92 3.46 8.60
N LEU A 84 3.73 3.11 9.60
CA LEU A 84 5.19 3.13 9.46
C LEU A 84 5.68 2.10 8.44
N GLY A 85 5.16 0.87 8.49
CA GLY A 85 5.47 -0.19 7.52
C GLY A 85 5.11 0.23 6.09
N MET A 86 3.93 0.81 5.91
CA MET A 86 3.47 1.34 4.62
C MET A 86 4.38 2.48 4.13
N ALA A 87 4.77 3.42 4.99
CA ALA A 87 5.68 4.50 4.63
C ALA A 87 7.04 3.97 4.15
N ILE A 88 7.62 2.99 4.86
CA ILE A 88 8.88 2.35 4.47
C ILE A 88 8.72 1.59 3.14
N ALA A 89 7.65 0.82 2.98
CA ALA A 89 7.40 0.06 1.76
C ALA A 89 7.26 0.98 0.53
N ILE A 90 6.51 2.08 0.65
CA ILE A 90 6.35 3.07 -0.42
C ILE A 90 7.69 3.77 -0.73
N LEU A 91 8.47 4.12 0.30
CA LEU A 91 9.81 4.70 0.11
C LEU A 91 10.72 3.75 -0.68
N LEU A 92 10.74 2.47 -0.30
CA LEU A 92 11.54 1.45 -0.99
C LEU A 92 11.09 1.23 -2.44
N GLN A 93 9.79 1.37 -2.72
CA GLN A 93 9.28 1.29 -4.09
C GLN A 93 9.88 2.37 -4.98
N ALA A 94 10.18 3.57 -4.47
CA ALA A 94 10.82 4.63 -5.26
C ALA A 94 12.26 4.29 -5.70
N PHE A 95 12.93 3.37 -5.00
CA PHE A 95 14.27 2.89 -5.33
C PHE A 95 14.25 1.56 -6.11
N ALA A 96 13.07 1.08 -6.51
CA ALA A 96 12.98 -0.14 -7.29
C ALA A 96 13.65 0.06 -8.66
N THR A 97 14.47 -0.91 -9.04
CA THR A 97 15.22 -0.90 -10.32
C THR A 97 14.66 -1.88 -11.33
N ASN A 98 13.82 -2.83 -10.89
CA ASN A 98 13.21 -3.86 -11.71
C ASN A 98 11.74 -4.07 -11.33
N VAL A 99 10.92 -4.51 -12.29
CA VAL A 99 9.48 -4.79 -12.07
C VAL A 99 9.23 -5.84 -10.98
N TRP A 100 10.10 -6.84 -10.86
CA TRP A 100 10.01 -7.85 -9.82
C TRP A 100 10.20 -7.30 -8.40
N GLN A 101 11.10 -6.33 -8.23
CA GLN A 101 11.29 -5.65 -6.94
C GLN A 101 10.04 -4.86 -6.59
N LEU A 102 9.46 -4.15 -7.56
CA LEU A 102 8.21 -3.42 -7.37
C LEU A 102 7.06 -4.37 -6.98
N PHE A 103 6.93 -5.51 -7.65
CA PHE A 103 5.92 -6.52 -7.37
C PHE A 103 6.03 -7.06 -5.93
N ILE A 104 7.23 -7.42 -5.49
CA ILE A 104 7.47 -7.92 -4.12
C ILE A 104 7.20 -6.83 -3.09
N LEU A 105 7.65 -5.59 -3.33
CA LEU A 105 7.41 -4.48 -2.41
C LEU A 105 5.91 -4.13 -2.30
N ARG A 106 5.15 -4.30 -3.37
CA ARG A 106 3.68 -4.16 -3.37
C ARG A 106 2.99 -5.29 -2.62
N ALA A 107 3.48 -6.51 -2.78
CA ALA A 107 3.02 -7.65 -2.00
C ALA A 107 3.27 -7.45 -0.50
N ILE A 108 4.43 -6.91 -0.09
CA ILE A 108 4.75 -6.61 1.32
C ILE A 108 3.91 -5.46 1.88
N MET A 109 3.53 -4.50 1.02
CA MET A 109 2.69 -3.35 1.41
C MET A 109 1.23 -3.77 1.69
N GLY A 110 0.72 -4.76 0.95
CA GLY A 110 -0.65 -5.27 1.10
C GLY A 110 -0.84 -6.02 2.41
#